data_AF-A0A3C1ZZV3-F1
#
_entry.id   AF-A0A3C1ZZV3-F1
#
_cell.length_a   1.000
_cell.length_b   1.000
_cell.length_c   1.000
_cell.angle_alpha   90.00
_cell.angle_beta   90.00
_cell.angle_gamma   90.00
#
_symmetry.space_group_name_H-M   'P 1'
#
loop_
_entity.id
_entity.type
_entity.pdbx_description
1 polymer ?
#
loop_
_entity_poly.entity_id
_entity_poly.type
_entity_poly.pdbx_seq_one_letter_code
_entity_poly.pdbx_strand_id
1 'polypeptide(L)'
;MRSMTENSTNGSFFRGMEITNTHFDFESLWRTVKDLYQASIIQMQNLFEEFLRDYSQAKEKGVLTFFEQKRKEESLKITYPYIAIQPAMDIHGAGNIWSEVVLLANNDYWLTVTQPHVQEDYFREELNKVIEATENSDNPKLGYIVGPSQTPIPLTFAVNIQDPRFKQAWEKLWSIQGKNYKPKFSKSFYLPNLSDIDDKYVDAKVRRHELLYNRPILSISSEDLHNPARTIWFDDMTSPASLQEEQTINPNRQHRALQQLSFFDALRTDYSLHRLQHYTLTEPKYFQPNVLFTNYQKYVEKFIEWALRSPSGDLEHEEDQLILPSNGGPIIKHRGQELTNEEKANQGAQMPAYHFKPKNSDAPGITLINIGVGPSNAKNITDHLAVLRPNCWIMVGHCGGIRFRQQLGQYILAQAYVRDDHVLDHVLPTWVPIPNIEELQHHFKESIKHYYNTDKPQSENPAKSELLRRQTELRIGTVFSTDDRNWELDDYNKMLERFELSRAVAIDMESATIAANGYRYRIPYAAFLCVSDRPLHGEIKMRDMAQSFYQEATKKHLDIAILAIQRLYGKRYDKDREGEEHPFSYKSKGKKDLLQLKASRKLRGLDDPLFR
;
A
#
# COMPACT_ATOMS: atom_id res chain seq x y z
N MET A 1 18.49 -34.65 12.34
CA MET A 1 18.47 -33.67 11.22
C MET A 1 17.18 -32.85 11.23
N ARG A 2 16.92 -32.15 12.35
CA ARG A 2 15.89 -31.11 12.52
C ARG A 2 16.38 -30.22 13.68
N SER A 3 17.37 -29.36 13.41
CA SER A 3 17.87 -28.36 14.39
C SER A 3 18.83 -27.34 13.76
N MET A 4 18.57 -26.88 12.52
CA MET A 4 19.41 -25.85 11.87
C MET A 4 18.60 -24.79 11.09
N THR A 5 17.37 -24.51 11.50
CA THR A 5 16.54 -23.42 10.90
C THR A 5 16.06 -22.40 11.91
N GLU A 6 16.60 -22.42 13.13
CA GLU A 6 16.35 -21.41 14.15
C GLU A 6 17.69 -20.78 14.54
N ASN A 7 18.04 -19.67 13.86
CA ASN A 7 18.89 -18.60 14.34
C ASN A 7 19.13 -17.63 13.18
N SER A 8 18.46 -16.47 13.21
CA SER A 8 19.08 -15.15 13.13
C SER A 8 20.45 -14.99 12.42
N THR A 9 20.67 -15.55 11.23
CA THR A 9 21.98 -15.45 10.54
C THR A 9 22.28 -14.04 10.05
N ASN A 10 21.25 -13.22 9.80
CA ASN A 10 21.46 -11.80 9.50
C ASN A 10 21.78 -11.02 10.79
N GLY A 11 21.13 -11.30 11.92
CA GLY A 11 21.26 -10.51 13.14
C GLY A 11 22.64 -10.53 13.80
N SER A 12 23.40 -11.62 13.65
CA SER A 12 24.77 -11.72 14.16
C SER A 12 25.81 -11.06 13.25
N PHE A 13 25.54 -10.94 11.95
CA PHE A 13 26.46 -10.33 10.98
C PHE A 13 26.66 -8.83 11.25
N PHE A 14 25.60 -8.15 11.72
CA PHE A 14 25.62 -6.71 11.96
C PHE A 14 26.25 -6.29 13.29
N ARG A 15 26.47 -7.24 14.23
CA ARG A 15 27.12 -6.96 15.52
C ARG A 15 28.62 -6.75 15.32
N GLY A 16 29.03 -5.51 15.06
CA GLY A 16 30.44 -5.09 15.01
C GLY A 16 30.88 -4.36 13.75
N MET A 17 29.96 -3.94 12.88
CA MET A 17 30.32 -3.06 11.75
C MET A 17 30.48 -1.63 12.26
N GLU A 18 31.68 -1.05 12.08
CA GLU A 18 31.95 0.34 12.45
C GLU A 18 31.23 1.30 11.50
N ILE A 19 30.62 2.36 12.06
CA ILE A 19 30.02 3.46 11.29
C ILE A 19 31.10 4.05 10.39
N THR A 20 30.91 3.94 9.07
CA THR A 20 31.87 4.48 8.10
C THR A 20 31.65 5.96 7.84
N ASN A 21 30.42 6.46 8.01
CA ASN A 21 30.05 7.84 7.67
C ASN A 21 29.31 8.54 8.82
N THR A 22 29.85 9.68 9.26
CA THR A 22 29.27 10.51 10.33
C THR A 22 28.36 11.63 9.84
N HIS A 23 28.21 11.79 8.52
CA HIS A 23 27.31 12.77 7.92
C HIS A 23 26.42 12.03 6.91
N PHE A 24 25.11 12.13 7.08
CA PHE A 24 24.15 11.44 6.24
C PHE A 24 24.02 12.17 4.91
N ASP A 25 24.29 11.47 3.80
CA ASP A 25 24.09 11.97 2.44
C ASP A 25 23.26 10.94 1.68
N PHE A 26 22.00 11.28 1.41
CA PHE A 26 21.08 10.41 0.70
C PHE A 26 21.60 10.06 -0.70
N GLU A 27 22.18 11.02 -1.43
CA GLU A 27 22.61 10.77 -2.82
C GLU A 27 23.75 9.77 -2.88
N SER A 28 24.76 9.93 -2.03
CA SER A 28 25.88 8.99 -1.94
C SER A 28 25.42 7.61 -1.47
N LEU A 29 24.57 7.55 -0.44
CA LEU A 29 23.97 6.32 0.08
C LEU A 29 23.21 5.59 -1.03
N TRP A 30 22.28 6.28 -1.69
CA TRP A 30 21.39 5.70 -2.67
C TRP A 30 22.11 5.33 -3.97
N ARG A 31 23.14 6.09 -4.38
CA ARG A 31 24.03 5.69 -5.48
C ARG A 31 24.73 4.37 -5.19
N THR A 32 25.24 4.20 -3.97
CA THR A 32 25.89 2.95 -3.55
C THR A 32 24.91 1.77 -3.60
N VAL A 33 23.67 1.96 -3.14
CA VAL A 33 22.60 0.95 -3.23
C VAL A 33 22.31 0.57 -4.69
N LYS A 34 22.17 1.56 -5.57
CA LYS A 34 21.95 1.36 -7.03
C LYS A 34 23.09 0.56 -7.66
N ASP A 35 24.33 0.95 -7.38
CA ASP A 35 25.53 0.31 -7.94
C ASP A 35 25.64 -1.16 -7.49
N LEU A 36 25.46 -1.44 -6.19
CA LEU A 36 25.50 -2.80 -5.64
C LEU A 36 24.37 -3.69 -6.21
N TYR A 37 23.17 -3.15 -6.30
CA TYR A 37 22.03 -3.86 -6.87
C TYR A 37 22.26 -4.18 -8.34
N GLN A 38 22.65 -3.17 -9.14
CA GLN A 38 22.88 -3.32 -10.57
C GLN A 38 24.02 -4.31 -10.85
N ALA A 39 25.11 -4.26 -10.08
CA ALA A 39 26.20 -5.22 -10.16
C ALA A 39 25.71 -6.65 -9.91
N SER A 40 24.89 -6.86 -8.88
CA SER A 40 24.33 -8.18 -8.55
C SER A 40 23.40 -8.71 -9.64
N ILE A 41 22.53 -7.86 -10.21
CA ILE A 41 21.65 -8.23 -11.33
C ILE A 41 22.46 -8.62 -12.56
N ILE A 42 23.47 -7.84 -12.93
CA ILE A 42 24.35 -8.15 -14.09
C ILE A 42 25.10 -9.47 -13.85
N GLN A 43 25.63 -9.69 -12.65
CA GLN A 43 26.30 -10.94 -12.30
C GLN A 43 25.36 -12.15 -12.46
N MET A 44 24.11 -12.05 -12.00
CA MET A 44 23.13 -13.14 -12.15
C MET A 44 22.76 -13.39 -13.61
N GLN A 45 22.60 -12.32 -14.39
CA GLN A 45 22.30 -12.42 -15.82
C GLN A 45 23.43 -13.10 -16.60
N ASN A 46 24.68 -12.70 -16.35
CA ASN A 46 25.85 -13.33 -16.96
C ASN A 46 25.98 -14.80 -16.55
N LEU A 47 25.79 -15.09 -15.25
CA LEU A 47 25.81 -16.46 -14.73
C LEU A 47 24.74 -17.35 -15.40
N PHE A 48 23.56 -16.80 -15.63
CA PHE A 48 22.48 -17.48 -16.34
C PHE A 48 22.81 -17.69 -17.82
N GLU A 49 23.36 -16.69 -18.51
CA GLU A 49 23.78 -16.82 -19.91
C GLU A 49 24.85 -17.91 -20.09
N GLU A 50 25.87 -17.91 -19.23
CA GLU A 50 26.89 -18.96 -19.21
C GLU A 50 26.26 -20.34 -18.97
N PHE A 51 25.32 -20.45 -18.03
CA PHE A 51 24.59 -21.70 -17.79
C PHE A 51 23.85 -22.17 -19.04
N LEU A 52 23.13 -21.31 -19.75
CA LEU A 52 22.42 -21.70 -20.97
C LEU A 52 23.39 -22.22 -22.04
N ARG A 53 24.57 -21.59 -22.17
CA ARG A 53 25.63 -22.02 -23.08
C ARG A 53 26.20 -23.38 -22.67
N ASP A 54 26.63 -23.53 -21.43
CA ASP A 54 27.27 -24.75 -20.93
C ASP A 54 26.29 -25.94 -20.96
N TYR A 55 25.03 -25.71 -20.56
CA TYR A 55 23.97 -26.72 -20.58
C TYR A 55 23.65 -27.18 -22.01
N SER A 56 23.71 -26.29 -23.00
CA SER A 56 23.50 -26.66 -24.41
C SER A 56 24.63 -27.52 -25.00
N GLN A 57 25.84 -27.46 -24.44
CA GLN A 57 27.03 -28.17 -24.92
C GLN A 57 27.29 -29.48 -24.16
N ALA A 58 26.74 -29.62 -22.95
CA ALA A 58 26.96 -30.78 -22.11
C ALA A 58 26.34 -32.06 -22.70
N LYS A 59 27.19 -33.04 -23.00
CA LYS A 59 26.78 -34.35 -23.56
C LYS A 59 26.60 -35.45 -22.50
N GLU A 60 27.14 -35.25 -21.30
CA GLU A 60 27.19 -36.26 -20.24
C GLU A 60 26.55 -35.79 -18.92
N LYS A 61 25.89 -36.70 -18.20
CA LYS A 61 25.23 -36.40 -16.91
C LYS A 61 26.18 -35.92 -15.82
N GLY A 62 27.41 -36.44 -15.79
CA GLY A 62 28.41 -36.05 -14.77
C GLY A 62 28.83 -34.60 -14.90
N VAL A 63 29.08 -34.17 -16.14
CA VAL A 63 29.42 -32.78 -16.49
C VAL A 63 28.27 -31.83 -16.14
N LEU A 64 27.03 -32.22 -16.44
CA LEU A 64 25.84 -31.46 -16.05
C LEU A 64 25.77 -31.25 -14.53
N THR A 65 25.98 -32.31 -13.75
CA THR A 65 25.88 -32.24 -12.28
C THR A 65 26.94 -31.31 -11.67
N PHE A 66 28.15 -31.31 -12.22
CA PHE A 66 29.21 -30.39 -11.83
C PHE A 66 28.82 -28.92 -12.08
N PHE A 67 28.30 -28.62 -13.28
CA PHE A 67 27.81 -27.27 -13.58
C PHE A 67 26.64 -26.88 -12.69
N GLU A 68 25.68 -27.78 -12.43
CA GLU A 68 24.56 -27.51 -11.51
C GLU A 68 25.09 -27.07 -10.12
N GLN A 69 26.02 -27.82 -9.52
CA GLN A 69 26.57 -27.48 -8.19
C GLN A 69 27.37 -26.16 -8.19
N LYS A 70 28.27 -25.99 -9.15
CA LYS A 70 29.08 -24.76 -9.26
C LYS A 70 28.20 -23.52 -9.41
N ARG A 71 27.19 -23.57 -10.28
CA ARG A 71 26.26 -22.46 -10.49
C ARG A 71 25.44 -22.17 -9.23
N LYS A 72 25.08 -23.20 -8.46
CA LYS A 72 24.35 -23.01 -7.21
C LYS A 72 25.18 -22.21 -6.20
N GLU A 73 26.44 -22.58 -6.01
CA GLU A 73 27.37 -21.88 -5.12
C GLU A 73 27.64 -20.44 -5.55
N GLU A 74 27.80 -20.20 -6.86
CA GLU A 74 27.97 -18.85 -7.42
C GLU A 74 26.70 -18.01 -7.23
N SER A 75 25.52 -18.58 -7.48
CA SER A 75 24.24 -17.87 -7.33
C SER A 75 23.95 -17.43 -5.89
N LEU A 76 24.41 -18.19 -4.90
CA LEU A 76 24.22 -17.86 -3.48
C LEU A 76 25.05 -16.65 -3.02
N LYS A 77 26.10 -16.30 -3.76
CA LYS A 77 26.96 -15.14 -3.47
C LYS A 77 26.42 -13.84 -4.07
N ILE A 78 25.41 -13.93 -4.92
CA ILE A 78 24.79 -12.78 -5.58
C ILE A 78 23.61 -12.33 -4.71
N THR A 79 23.79 -11.24 -3.98
CA THR A 79 22.92 -10.85 -2.87
C THR A 79 22.31 -9.47 -3.05
N TYR A 80 21.17 -9.22 -2.42
CA TYR A 80 20.61 -7.86 -2.34
C TYR A 80 21.57 -6.91 -1.59
N PRO A 81 21.58 -5.60 -1.92
CA PRO A 81 22.17 -4.62 -1.02
C PRO A 81 21.36 -4.53 0.28
N TYR A 82 21.99 -4.01 1.34
CA TYR A 82 21.30 -3.60 2.55
C TYR A 82 21.66 -2.17 2.94
N ILE A 83 20.77 -1.55 3.70
CA ILE A 83 20.99 -0.29 4.41
C ILE A 83 20.86 -0.59 5.90
N ALA A 84 21.76 -0.04 6.71
CA ALA A 84 21.61 0.01 8.16
C ALA A 84 21.77 1.44 8.66
N ILE A 85 21.00 1.79 9.69
CA ILE A 85 20.93 3.12 10.29
C ILE A 85 21.10 2.94 11.81
N GLN A 86 21.99 3.77 12.35
CA GLN A 86 22.33 3.77 13.77
C GLN A 86 22.06 5.15 14.35
N PRO A 87 20.90 5.36 15.00
CA PRO A 87 20.60 6.62 15.66
C PRO A 87 21.53 6.83 16.88
N ALA A 88 22.10 8.03 16.99
CA ALA A 88 22.92 8.43 18.14
C ALA A 88 22.07 8.84 19.35
N MET A 89 20.82 9.25 19.13
CA MET A 89 19.83 9.63 20.13
C MET A 89 18.44 9.19 19.67
N ASP A 90 17.46 9.25 20.56
CA ASP A 90 16.07 8.95 20.18
C ASP A 90 15.58 10.01 19.18
N ILE A 91 15.07 9.55 18.04
CA ILE A 91 14.56 10.39 16.97
C ILE A 91 13.05 10.18 16.89
N HIS A 92 12.33 11.27 17.07
CA HIS A 92 10.89 11.35 16.90
C HIS A 92 10.63 12.38 15.80
N GLY A 93 10.32 11.89 14.60
CA GLY A 93 10.01 12.70 13.44
C GLY A 93 8.52 12.68 13.15
N ALA A 94 7.90 13.85 13.04
CA ALA A 94 6.55 13.97 12.49
C ALA A 94 6.59 13.67 10.99
N GLY A 95 6.12 12.51 10.56
CA GLY A 95 5.89 12.27 9.14
C GLY A 95 4.47 12.66 8.73
N ASN A 96 4.11 12.32 7.50
CA ASN A 96 2.73 12.36 7.01
C ASN A 96 1.80 11.59 7.97
N ILE A 97 0.51 11.93 7.94
CA ILE A 97 -0.57 11.76 8.96
C ILE A 97 -0.66 10.36 9.65
N TRP A 98 0.06 9.35 9.16
CA TRP A 98 0.04 7.96 9.62
C TRP A 98 1.42 7.31 9.84
N SER A 99 2.52 8.02 9.57
CA SER A 99 3.88 7.51 9.76
C SER A 99 4.72 8.56 10.46
N GLU A 100 4.62 8.62 11.78
CA GLU A 100 5.70 9.22 12.55
C GLU A 100 6.90 8.25 12.57
N VAL A 101 8.07 8.81 12.31
CA VAL A 101 9.35 8.12 12.30
C VAL A 101 9.83 8.04 13.75
N VAL A 102 9.89 6.84 14.32
CA VAL A 102 10.43 6.63 15.67
C VAL A 102 11.65 5.72 15.63
N LEU A 103 12.84 6.30 15.84
CA LEU A 103 14.09 5.57 16.01
C LEU A 103 14.55 5.68 17.46
N LEU A 104 14.85 4.56 18.10
CA LEU A 104 15.40 4.54 19.45
C LEU A 104 16.92 4.42 19.40
N ALA A 105 17.62 5.22 20.19
CA ALA A 105 19.07 5.32 20.26
C ALA A 105 19.76 4.01 20.64
N ASN A 106 19.04 3.10 21.29
CA ASN A 106 19.54 1.80 21.73
C ASN A 106 19.31 0.69 20.69
N ASN A 107 18.79 1.01 19.50
CA ASN A 107 18.51 0.06 18.45
C ASN A 107 19.36 0.33 17.20
N ASP A 108 19.66 -0.73 16.46
CA ASP A 108 20.21 -0.67 15.11
C ASP A 108 19.10 -1.05 14.13
N TYR A 109 18.93 -0.28 13.06
CA TYR A 109 17.85 -0.51 12.10
C TYR A 109 18.41 -0.92 10.76
N TRP A 110 17.89 -1.97 10.13
CA TRP A 110 18.43 -2.48 8.87
C TRP A 110 17.35 -2.96 7.92
N LEU A 111 17.68 -3.04 6.63
CA LEU A 111 16.79 -3.55 5.58
C LEU A 111 17.56 -3.98 4.34
N THR A 112 17.17 -5.09 3.73
CA THR A 112 17.58 -5.42 2.36
C THR A 112 16.74 -4.65 1.35
N VAL A 113 17.38 -4.13 0.30
CA VAL A 113 16.72 -3.28 -0.70
C VAL A 113 16.74 -3.97 -2.06
N THR A 114 15.66 -3.83 -2.83
CA THR A 114 15.56 -4.26 -4.22
C THR A 114 15.03 -3.12 -5.08
N GLN A 115 15.06 -3.24 -6.40
CA GLN A 115 14.48 -2.27 -7.36
C GLN A 115 14.64 -0.79 -6.93
N PRO A 116 15.87 -0.30 -6.67
CA PRO A 116 16.08 1.02 -6.06
C PRO A 116 15.54 2.18 -6.90
N HIS A 117 15.32 1.98 -8.20
CA HIS A 117 14.68 2.97 -9.06
C HIS A 117 13.16 3.14 -8.79
N VAL A 118 12.50 2.11 -8.25
CA VAL A 118 11.08 2.16 -7.89
C VAL A 118 10.90 2.74 -6.48
N GLN A 119 11.83 2.45 -5.56
CA GLN A 119 11.70 2.81 -4.15
C GLN A 119 12.39 4.15 -3.79
N GLU A 120 13.07 4.79 -4.74
CA GLU A 120 13.90 5.98 -4.50
C GLU A 120 13.14 7.12 -3.83
N ASP A 121 12.02 7.55 -4.42
CA ASP A 121 11.28 8.70 -3.92
C ASP A 121 10.77 8.47 -2.50
N TYR A 122 10.31 7.25 -2.22
CA TYR A 122 9.86 6.85 -0.89
C TYR A 122 11.01 6.87 0.13
N PHE A 123 12.14 6.21 -0.14
CA PHE A 123 13.26 6.22 0.80
C PHE A 123 13.87 7.61 0.95
N ARG A 124 13.87 8.43 -0.10
CA ARG A 124 14.30 9.83 -0.04
C ARG A 124 13.44 10.61 0.93
N GLU A 125 12.12 10.54 0.78
CA GLU A 125 11.19 11.23 1.67
C GLU A 125 11.34 10.75 3.12
N GLU A 126 11.32 9.43 3.35
CA GLU A 126 11.37 8.88 4.71
C GLU A 126 12.70 9.10 5.40
N LEU A 127 13.83 8.96 4.69
CA LEU A 127 15.14 9.20 5.28
C LEU A 127 15.39 10.70 5.49
N ASN A 128 14.87 11.58 4.62
CA ASN A 128 14.95 13.02 4.87
C ASN A 128 14.16 13.43 6.13
N LYS A 129 12.99 12.83 6.39
CA LYS A 129 12.27 13.05 7.66
C LYS A 129 13.11 12.65 8.88
N VAL A 130 13.86 11.54 8.78
CA VAL A 130 14.81 11.13 9.83
C VAL A 130 15.88 12.21 10.02
N ILE A 131 16.46 12.73 8.94
CA ILE A 131 17.50 13.77 8.98
C ILE A 131 16.95 15.07 9.60
N GLU A 132 15.82 15.57 9.13
CA GLU A 132 15.20 16.80 9.64
C GLU A 132 14.88 16.70 11.14
N ALA A 133 14.46 15.52 11.60
CA ALA A 133 14.24 15.27 13.02
C ALA A 133 15.56 15.27 13.83
N THR A 134 16.70 14.95 13.21
CA THR A 134 18.04 15.03 13.84
C THR A 134 18.66 16.43 13.83
N GLU A 135 18.49 17.21 12.75
CA GLU A 135 19.12 18.52 12.55
C GLU A 135 18.59 19.62 13.49
N ASN A 136 17.40 19.45 14.06
CA ASN A 136 16.81 20.35 15.07
C ASN A 136 17.47 20.25 16.47
N SER A 137 18.64 19.62 16.58
CA SER A 137 19.38 19.49 17.84
C SER A 137 20.86 19.82 17.67
N ASP A 138 21.47 20.39 18.72
CA ASP A 138 22.79 21.04 18.65
C ASP A 138 23.96 20.13 18.21
N ASN A 139 23.76 18.79 18.15
CA ASN A 139 24.59 17.82 17.41
C ASN A 139 24.02 16.38 17.50
N PRO A 140 23.48 15.77 16.43
CA PRO A 140 23.59 14.32 16.33
C PRO A 140 23.85 13.81 14.91
N LYS A 141 24.83 12.92 14.83
CA LYS A 141 25.27 12.24 13.62
C LYS A 141 24.40 11.00 13.41
N LEU A 142 23.53 10.99 12.40
CA LEU A 142 22.88 9.75 11.95
C LEU A 142 23.93 8.89 11.23
N GLY A 143 24.42 7.85 11.90
CA GLY A 143 25.32 6.89 11.29
C GLY A 143 24.55 5.98 10.33
N TYR A 144 25.12 5.71 9.16
CA TYR A 144 24.56 4.72 8.24
C TYR A 144 25.64 3.83 7.65
N ILE A 145 25.24 2.63 7.22
CA ILE A 145 26.07 1.64 6.56
C ILE A 145 25.30 1.09 5.36
N VAL A 146 25.98 0.98 4.21
CA VAL A 146 25.45 0.31 3.02
C VAL A 146 26.46 -0.72 2.56
N GLY A 147 25.97 -1.91 2.18
CA GLY A 147 26.83 -2.98 1.69
C GLY A 147 26.05 -4.16 1.09
N PRO A 148 26.75 -5.22 0.65
CA PRO A 148 26.11 -6.47 0.24
C PRO A 148 25.50 -7.18 1.46
N SER A 149 24.27 -7.68 1.31
CA SER A 149 23.61 -8.48 2.35
C SER A 149 24.05 -9.94 2.27
N GLN A 150 23.50 -10.78 3.16
CA GLN A 150 23.60 -12.24 3.06
C GLN A 150 22.39 -12.88 2.37
N THR A 151 21.46 -12.08 1.87
CA THR A 151 20.21 -12.57 1.26
C THR A 151 20.40 -12.70 -0.25
N PRO A 152 20.42 -13.92 -0.81
CA PRO A 152 20.64 -14.12 -2.24
C PRO A 152 19.46 -13.63 -3.07
N ILE A 153 19.73 -13.10 -4.26
CA ILE A 153 18.70 -12.70 -5.23
C ILE A 153 18.24 -13.95 -5.98
N PRO A 154 16.93 -14.29 -5.97
CA PRO A 154 16.42 -15.40 -6.76
C PRO A 154 16.58 -15.15 -8.26
N LEU A 155 16.95 -16.21 -9.01
CA LEU A 155 17.10 -16.15 -10.47
C LEU A 155 15.86 -15.55 -11.16
N THR A 156 14.66 -15.94 -10.71
CA THR A 156 13.38 -15.52 -11.28
C THR A 156 13.11 -14.03 -11.16
N PHE A 157 13.79 -13.33 -10.25
CA PHE A 157 13.64 -11.88 -10.06
C PHE A 157 14.73 -11.08 -10.81
N ALA A 158 15.89 -11.70 -11.07
CA ALA A 158 16.98 -11.05 -11.80
C ALA A 158 16.89 -11.20 -13.33
N VAL A 159 16.16 -12.22 -13.82
CA VAL A 159 16.12 -12.59 -15.24
C VAL A 159 14.70 -12.57 -15.79
N ASN A 160 14.51 -11.83 -16.88
CA ASN A 160 13.30 -11.88 -17.69
C ASN A 160 13.50 -12.82 -18.89
N ILE A 161 12.81 -13.96 -18.91
CA ILE A 161 12.91 -14.95 -20.01
C ILE A 161 12.42 -14.38 -21.36
N GLN A 162 11.58 -13.35 -21.35
CA GLN A 162 11.12 -12.69 -22.57
C GLN A 162 12.17 -11.75 -23.17
N ASP A 163 13.26 -11.45 -22.46
CA ASP A 163 14.38 -10.70 -23.01
C ASP A 163 14.96 -11.45 -24.21
N PRO A 164 15.08 -10.81 -25.40
CA PRO A 164 15.67 -11.43 -26.59
C PRO A 164 17.02 -12.11 -26.33
N ARG A 165 17.82 -11.59 -25.39
CA ARG A 165 19.12 -12.17 -24.98
C ARG A 165 18.97 -13.62 -24.51
N PHE A 166 17.92 -13.93 -23.75
CA PHE A 166 17.70 -15.26 -23.18
C PHE A 166 16.70 -16.08 -23.97
N LYS A 167 15.71 -15.44 -24.61
CA LYS A 167 14.57 -16.09 -25.27
C LYS A 167 15.00 -17.14 -26.29
N GLN A 168 15.93 -16.80 -27.19
CA GLN A 168 16.37 -17.72 -28.24
C GLN A 168 17.09 -18.95 -27.66
N ALA A 169 17.99 -18.74 -26.70
CA ALA A 169 18.71 -19.81 -26.03
C ALA A 169 17.75 -20.70 -25.21
N TRP A 170 16.78 -20.09 -24.55
CA TRP A 170 15.73 -20.77 -23.79
C TRP A 170 14.84 -21.64 -24.69
N GLU A 171 14.32 -21.10 -25.80
CA GLU A 171 13.49 -21.83 -26.76
C GLU A 171 14.26 -22.99 -27.39
N LYS A 172 15.56 -22.81 -27.67
CA LYS A 172 16.43 -23.88 -28.15
C LYS A 172 16.60 -24.99 -27.11
N LEU A 173 16.82 -24.66 -25.84
CA LEU A 173 16.87 -25.64 -24.75
C LEU A 173 15.54 -26.41 -24.62
N TRP A 174 14.41 -25.72 -24.75
CA TRP A 174 13.09 -26.33 -24.63
C TRP A 174 12.76 -27.25 -25.82
N SER A 175 13.14 -26.88 -27.05
CA SER A 175 12.88 -27.65 -28.27
C SER A 175 13.75 -28.91 -28.41
N ILE A 176 14.97 -28.90 -27.87
CA ILE A 176 15.84 -30.10 -27.81
C ILE A 176 15.26 -31.17 -26.87
N GLN A 177 14.40 -30.79 -25.93
CA GLN A 177 13.97 -31.66 -24.83
C GLN A 177 12.68 -32.44 -25.10
N GLY A 178 12.80 -33.40 -26.01
CA GLY A 178 11.97 -34.61 -25.98
C GLY A 178 12.27 -35.44 -24.73
N LYS A 179 11.39 -35.34 -23.72
CA LYS A 179 11.19 -36.25 -22.56
C LYS A 179 12.33 -36.62 -21.59
N ASN A 180 13.64 -36.44 -21.87
CA ASN A 180 14.68 -37.04 -21.00
C ASN A 180 15.50 -36.12 -20.07
N TYR A 181 15.57 -34.78 -20.27
CA TYR A 181 16.41 -33.91 -19.40
C TYR A 181 15.89 -32.48 -19.24
N LYS A 182 14.82 -32.25 -18.48
CA LYS A 182 14.41 -30.87 -18.12
C LYS A 182 15.39 -30.24 -17.12
N PRO A 183 15.92 -29.02 -17.36
CA PRO A 183 16.80 -28.35 -16.42
C PRO A 183 16.01 -28.05 -15.15
N LYS A 184 16.48 -28.59 -14.03
CA LYS A 184 15.90 -28.29 -12.71
C LYS A 184 16.63 -27.08 -12.15
N PHE A 185 16.15 -25.87 -12.45
CA PHE A 185 16.78 -24.62 -11.99
C PHE A 185 17.06 -24.57 -10.50
N SER A 186 16.25 -25.22 -9.67
CA SER A 186 16.46 -25.32 -8.23
C SER A 186 17.81 -25.94 -7.84
N LYS A 187 18.36 -26.80 -8.70
CA LYS A 187 19.67 -27.42 -8.51
C LYS A 187 20.83 -26.50 -8.86
N SER A 188 20.62 -25.59 -9.82
CA SER A 188 21.68 -24.72 -10.37
C SER A 188 21.63 -23.30 -9.85
N PHE A 189 20.49 -22.86 -9.33
CA PHE A 189 20.27 -21.47 -8.94
C PHE A 189 19.46 -21.39 -7.66
N TYR A 190 19.67 -20.31 -6.90
CA TYR A 190 18.74 -19.89 -5.87
C TYR A 190 17.39 -19.50 -6.50
N LEU A 191 16.32 -20.10 -6.00
CA LEU A 191 14.94 -19.83 -6.39
C LEU A 191 14.20 -19.29 -5.16
N PRO A 192 13.13 -18.51 -5.34
CA PRO A 192 12.44 -17.91 -4.21
C PRO A 192 11.83 -19.03 -3.36
N ASN A 193 12.13 -19.03 -2.07
CA ASN A 193 11.52 -19.92 -1.11
C ASN A 193 10.32 -19.21 -0.46
N LEU A 194 9.11 -19.68 -0.79
CA LEU A 194 7.88 -19.03 -0.32
C LEU A 194 7.69 -19.13 1.20
N SER A 195 8.36 -20.06 1.89
CA SER A 195 8.33 -20.10 3.36
C SER A 195 9.06 -18.94 4.01
N ASP A 196 9.96 -18.29 3.27
CA ASP A 196 10.82 -17.22 3.78
C ASP A 196 10.23 -15.83 3.45
N ILE A 197 9.12 -15.80 2.71
CA ILE A 197 8.38 -14.59 2.32
C ILE A 197 7.15 -14.51 3.22
N ASP A 198 7.19 -13.61 4.20
CA ASP A 198 6.14 -13.51 5.22
C ASP A 198 5.72 -12.05 5.50
N ASP A 199 4.65 -11.91 6.27
CA ASP A 199 4.10 -10.66 6.82
C ASP A 199 4.36 -10.54 8.33
N LYS A 200 5.37 -11.22 8.89
CA LYS A 200 5.47 -11.40 10.35
C LYS A 200 5.52 -10.08 11.14
N TYR A 201 6.17 -9.06 10.58
CA TYR A 201 6.27 -7.72 11.17
C TYR A 201 4.97 -6.93 11.09
N VAL A 202 4.21 -7.14 10.01
CA VAL A 202 2.90 -6.52 9.80
C VAL A 202 1.86 -7.14 10.73
N ASP A 203 1.86 -8.46 10.84
CA ASP A 203 0.90 -9.27 11.59
C ASP A 203 1.19 -9.31 13.11
N ALA A 204 2.24 -8.63 13.58
CA ALA A 204 2.68 -8.66 14.98
C ALA A 204 2.90 -10.10 15.53
N LYS A 205 3.22 -11.06 14.65
CA LYS A 205 3.50 -12.48 15.01
C LYS A 205 4.89 -12.70 15.61
N VAL A 206 5.61 -11.62 15.86
CA VAL A 206 6.94 -11.60 16.47
C VAL A 206 6.80 -11.84 17.98
N ARG A 207 7.73 -12.56 18.64
CA ARG A 207 7.57 -12.97 20.06
C ARG A 207 7.48 -11.75 21.00
N ARG A 208 6.85 -11.88 22.17
CA ARG A 208 6.67 -10.80 23.19
C ARG A 208 7.96 -10.05 23.58
N HIS A 209 9.10 -10.74 23.66
CA HIS A 209 10.42 -10.14 23.93
C HIS A 209 11.03 -9.45 22.72
N GLU A 210 10.57 -9.76 21.51
CA GLU A 210 10.96 -9.10 20.27
C GLU A 210 9.97 -7.98 19.91
N LEU A 211 8.69 -8.04 20.33
CA LEU A 211 7.67 -6.98 20.15
C LEU A 211 8.03 -5.68 20.90
N LEU A 212 8.79 -5.77 21.99
CA LEU A 212 9.32 -4.59 22.68
C LEU A 212 10.32 -3.81 21.84
N TYR A 213 10.91 -4.45 20.82
CA TYR A 213 11.99 -3.88 20.04
C TYR A 213 11.70 -3.83 18.53
N ASN A 214 10.94 -4.76 17.94
CA ASN A 214 10.54 -4.87 16.52
C ASN A 214 9.41 -3.90 16.13
N ARG A 215 9.74 -2.61 16.19
CA ARG A 215 8.92 -1.53 15.65
C ARG A 215 9.45 -1.15 14.26
N PRO A 216 8.80 -1.54 13.15
CA PRO A 216 9.07 -0.89 11.87
C PRO A 216 8.70 0.58 11.99
N ILE A 217 9.67 1.43 11.69
CA ILE A 217 9.83 2.80 12.19
C ILE A 217 8.79 3.79 11.68
N LEU A 218 8.07 3.47 10.61
CA LEU A 218 7.21 4.41 9.91
C LEU A 218 5.78 4.43 10.44
N SER A 219 5.55 4.47 11.76
CA SER A 219 4.18 4.30 12.28
C SER A 219 3.78 4.83 13.67
N ILE A 220 4.51 5.71 14.39
CA ILE A 220 4.15 5.95 15.82
C ILE A 220 4.12 7.41 16.23
N SER A 221 2.94 7.94 16.64
CA SER A 221 2.77 9.36 16.95
C SER A 221 3.08 9.79 18.38
N SER A 222 3.65 10.99 18.57
CA SER A 222 3.85 11.60 19.90
C SER A 222 2.54 12.00 20.62
N GLU A 223 1.39 11.85 19.95
CA GLU A 223 0.05 12.06 20.50
C GLU A 223 -0.64 10.75 20.99
N ASP A 224 0.07 9.63 21.01
CA ASP A 224 -0.44 8.28 21.32
C ASP A 224 -1.05 8.07 22.72
N LEU A 225 -1.18 9.12 23.55
CA LEU A 225 -1.83 9.09 24.87
C LEU A 225 -3.35 9.40 24.86
N HIS A 226 -3.96 9.88 23.76
CA HIS A 226 -5.31 10.49 23.83
C HIS A 226 -6.38 9.96 22.85
N ASN A 227 -6.09 8.95 22.02
CA ASN A 227 -7.11 8.33 21.15
C ASN A 227 -7.46 6.90 21.61
N PRO A 228 -8.68 6.64 22.14
CA PRO A 228 -9.06 5.32 22.65
C PRO A 228 -9.10 4.23 21.56
N ALA A 229 -9.14 4.56 20.26
CA ALA A 229 -9.00 3.57 19.18
C ALA A 229 -7.53 3.13 18.93
N ARG A 230 -6.55 3.85 19.49
CA ARG A 230 -5.11 3.56 19.36
C ARG A 230 -4.43 3.19 20.68
N THR A 231 -5.02 3.54 21.83
CA THR A 231 -4.56 3.12 23.18
C THR A 231 -4.63 1.59 23.40
N ILE A 232 -5.41 0.86 22.60
CA ILE A 232 -5.63 -0.59 22.76
C ILE A 232 -4.33 -1.41 22.56
N TRP A 233 -3.33 -0.87 21.88
CA TRP A 233 -2.13 -1.64 21.53
C TRP A 233 -0.92 -1.46 22.47
N PHE A 234 -0.82 -0.36 23.23
CA PHE A 234 0.52 0.05 23.71
C PHE A 234 0.67 0.55 25.16
N ASP A 235 -0.39 0.85 25.92
CA ASP A 235 -0.19 1.54 27.21
C ASP A 235 0.05 0.66 28.45
N ASP A 236 -0.07 -0.68 28.39
CA ASP A 236 -0.14 -1.48 29.64
C ASP A 236 0.66 -2.80 29.70
N MET A 237 1.63 -3.02 28.82
CA MET A 237 2.38 -4.31 28.79
C MET A 237 3.84 -4.23 29.29
N THR A 238 4.33 -3.06 29.70
CA THR A 238 5.62 -2.94 30.41
C THR A 238 5.43 -2.24 31.74
N SER A 239 5.49 -3.00 32.82
CA SER A 239 5.75 -2.39 34.13
C SER A 239 7.17 -1.77 34.09
N PRO A 240 7.39 -0.59 34.66
CA PRO A 240 8.73 -0.01 34.82
C PRO A 240 9.74 -0.96 35.49
N ALA A 241 9.26 -1.97 36.24
CA ALA A 241 10.10 -2.92 36.95
C ALA A 241 10.86 -3.90 36.02
N SER A 242 10.29 -4.28 34.86
CA SER A 242 10.96 -5.21 33.95
C SER A 242 12.13 -4.58 33.18
N LEU A 243 12.17 -3.24 33.06
CA LEU A 243 13.30 -2.51 32.49
C LEU A 243 14.46 -2.34 33.48
N GLN A 244 14.19 -2.44 34.79
CA GLN A 244 15.20 -2.26 35.83
C GLN A 244 16.03 -3.52 36.09
N GLU A 245 15.48 -4.72 35.90
CA GLU A 245 16.19 -5.98 36.15
C GLU A 245 17.34 -6.22 35.15
N GLU A 246 17.19 -5.87 33.87
CA GLU A 246 18.26 -6.04 32.86
C GLU A 246 19.39 -5.02 32.95
N GLN A 247 19.17 -3.84 33.54
CA GLN A 247 20.21 -2.81 33.72
C GLN A 247 21.32 -3.22 34.70
N THR A 248 21.14 -4.31 35.44
CA THR A 248 22.11 -4.79 36.43
C THR A 248 23.18 -5.73 35.84
N ILE A 249 23.09 -6.10 34.56
CA ILE A 249 24.01 -7.03 33.92
C ILE A 249 24.98 -6.28 32.98
N ASN A 250 26.13 -5.90 33.55
CA ASN A 250 27.39 -5.57 32.88
C ASN A 250 27.47 -4.20 32.13
N PRO A 251 28.07 -3.15 32.73
CA PRO A 251 28.11 -1.80 32.16
C PRO A 251 28.98 -1.63 30.89
N ASN A 252 29.72 -2.67 30.48
CA ASN A 252 30.63 -2.64 29.32
C ASN A 252 30.11 -3.39 28.07
N ARG A 253 28.84 -3.80 28.02
CA ARG A 253 28.20 -4.31 26.79
C ARG A 253 26.81 -3.70 26.62
N GLN A 254 26.74 -2.53 25.99
CA GLN A 254 25.49 -2.03 25.43
C GLN A 254 25.11 -2.89 24.21
N HIS A 255 24.39 -3.99 24.43
CA HIS A 255 23.84 -4.77 23.33
C HIS A 255 22.69 -3.99 22.69
N ARG A 256 22.96 -3.29 21.57
CA ARG A 256 21.91 -2.66 20.76
C ARG A 256 21.03 -3.73 20.13
N ALA A 257 19.71 -3.55 20.20
CA ALA A 257 18.77 -4.50 19.59
C ALA A 257 18.60 -4.20 18.10
N LEU A 258 18.62 -5.23 17.27
CA LEU A 258 18.54 -5.09 15.82
C LEU A 258 17.08 -5.14 15.34
N GLN A 259 16.67 -4.16 14.55
CA GLN A 259 15.29 -3.92 14.12
C GLN A 259 15.16 -3.71 12.62
N GLN A 260 13.99 -4.00 12.06
CA GLN A 260 13.75 -3.78 10.64
C GLN A 260 13.39 -2.31 10.35
N LEU A 261 14.04 -1.71 9.34
CA LEU A 261 13.86 -0.30 8.98
C LEU A 261 12.49 -0.02 8.31
N SER A 262 11.95 -0.97 7.55
CA SER A 262 10.66 -0.87 6.86
C SER A 262 9.82 -2.15 7.03
N PHE A 263 8.56 -2.14 6.59
CA PHE A 263 7.64 -3.28 6.71
C PHE A 263 8.04 -4.49 5.88
N PHE A 264 8.65 -4.28 4.70
CA PHE A 264 8.92 -5.32 3.72
C PHE A 264 10.41 -5.35 3.36
N ASP A 265 11.00 -6.54 3.42
CA ASP A 265 12.36 -6.78 2.95
C ASP A 265 12.44 -6.86 1.41
N ALA A 266 13.65 -6.99 0.86
CA ALA A 266 13.86 -7.08 -0.58
C ALA A 266 13.12 -8.27 -1.23
N LEU A 267 13.15 -9.45 -0.58
CA LEU A 267 12.61 -10.68 -1.16
C LEU A 267 11.08 -10.61 -1.26
N ARG A 268 10.42 -10.13 -0.21
CA ARG A 268 8.98 -9.87 -0.20
C ARG A 268 8.60 -8.80 -1.20
N THR A 269 9.40 -7.73 -1.28
CA THR A 269 9.17 -6.63 -2.22
C THR A 269 9.21 -7.14 -3.66
N ASP A 270 10.27 -7.83 -4.08
CA ASP A 270 10.38 -8.37 -5.44
C ASP A 270 9.24 -9.34 -5.77
N TYR A 271 8.91 -10.25 -4.85
CA TYR A 271 7.79 -11.17 -5.04
C TYR A 271 6.49 -10.41 -5.37
N SER A 272 6.18 -9.39 -4.57
CA SER A 272 4.99 -8.56 -4.77
C SER A 272 5.06 -7.73 -6.04
N LEU A 273 6.21 -7.15 -6.40
CA LEU A 273 6.36 -6.36 -7.63
C LEU A 273 6.16 -7.21 -8.90
N HIS A 274 6.71 -8.43 -8.93
CA HIS A 274 6.49 -9.37 -10.03
C HIS A 274 5.03 -9.80 -10.15
N ARG A 275 4.37 -10.08 -9.00
CA ARG A 275 2.94 -10.41 -8.98
C ARG A 275 2.08 -9.24 -9.41
N LEU A 276 2.40 -8.04 -8.95
CA LEU A 276 1.69 -6.83 -9.33
C LEU A 276 1.72 -6.63 -10.84
N GLN A 277 2.90 -6.71 -11.46
CA GLN A 277 3.03 -6.63 -12.92
C GLN A 277 2.25 -7.71 -13.66
N HIS A 278 2.24 -8.94 -13.14
CA HIS A 278 1.47 -10.04 -13.74
C HIS A 278 -0.05 -9.78 -13.70
N TYR A 279 -0.57 -9.31 -12.56
CA TYR A 279 -2.01 -9.11 -12.39
C TYR A 279 -2.54 -7.84 -13.06
N THR A 280 -1.70 -6.82 -13.21
CA THR A 280 -2.10 -5.52 -13.75
C THR A 280 -1.66 -5.26 -15.19
N LEU A 281 -0.71 -6.05 -15.71
CA LEU A 281 -0.01 -5.80 -16.98
C LEU A 281 0.69 -4.44 -17.07
N THR A 282 1.05 -3.87 -15.91
CA THR A 282 1.79 -2.60 -15.84
C THR A 282 3.03 -2.74 -14.98
N GLU A 283 4.15 -2.15 -15.42
CA GLU A 283 5.38 -2.12 -14.64
C GLU A 283 5.21 -1.29 -13.35
N PRO A 284 5.80 -1.70 -12.20
CA PRO A 284 5.62 -1.00 -10.93
C PRO A 284 5.97 0.49 -10.93
N LYS A 285 6.93 0.92 -11.76
CA LYS A 285 7.37 2.33 -11.87
C LYS A 285 6.27 3.30 -12.31
N TYR A 286 5.16 2.82 -12.85
CA TYR A 286 4.02 3.66 -13.27
C TYR A 286 2.96 3.84 -12.18
N PHE A 287 3.00 3.05 -11.11
CA PHE A 287 2.05 3.18 -10.03
C PHE A 287 2.20 4.54 -9.35
N GLN A 288 1.06 5.18 -9.12
CA GLN A 288 0.95 6.46 -8.45
C GLN A 288 0.55 6.23 -6.99
N PRO A 289 0.96 7.10 -6.07
CA PRO A 289 0.79 6.87 -4.64
C PRO A 289 -0.68 6.92 -4.18
N ASN A 290 -1.59 7.54 -4.94
CA ASN A 290 -3.00 7.66 -4.57
C ASN A 290 -3.82 6.65 -5.37
N VAL A 291 -4.33 5.61 -4.72
CA VAL A 291 -4.94 4.46 -5.38
C VAL A 291 -6.46 4.47 -5.25
N LEU A 292 -7.14 4.21 -6.34
CA LEU A 292 -8.57 3.93 -6.41
C LEU A 292 -8.76 2.46 -6.82
N PHE A 293 -9.55 1.73 -6.06
CA PHE A 293 -10.02 0.40 -6.43
C PHE A 293 -11.44 0.50 -6.96
N THR A 294 -11.77 -0.31 -7.97
CA THR A 294 -13.15 -0.42 -8.45
C THR A 294 -13.50 -1.86 -8.76
N ASN A 295 -14.78 -2.20 -8.56
CA ASN A 295 -15.35 -3.51 -8.89
C ASN A 295 -16.15 -3.50 -10.20
N TYR A 296 -16.13 -2.39 -10.94
CA TYR A 296 -17.01 -2.22 -12.09
C TYR A 296 -16.36 -1.47 -13.27
N GLN A 297 -16.43 -2.08 -14.45
CA GLN A 297 -15.73 -1.62 -15.66
C GLN A 297 -16.11 -0.19 -16.09
N LYS A 298 -17.31 0.30 -15.76
CA LYS A 298 -17.68 1.69 -16.11
C LYS A 298 -16.83 2.74 -15.42
N TYR A 299 -16.30 2.47 -14.22
CA TYR A 299 -15.37 3.41 -13.58
C TYR A 299 -14.07 3.54 -14.37
N VAL A 300 -13.60 2.45 -15.00
CA VAL A 300 -12.44 2.48 -15.90
C VAL A 300 -12.71 3.38 -17.11
N GLU A 301 -13.84 3.19 -17.78
CA GLU A 301 -14.24 4.03 -18.92
C GLU A 301 -14.28 5.53 -18.53
N LYS A 302 -14.85 5.85 -17.36
CA LYS A 302 -14.94 7.23 -16.85
C LYS A 302 -13.61 7.80 -16.40
N PHE A 303 -12.71 6.98 -15.87
CA PHE A 303 -11.37 7.41 -15.50
C PHE A 303 -10.53 7.75 -16.72
N ILE A 304 -10.60 6.93 -17.77
CA ILE A 304 -9.96 7.20 -19.06
C ILE A 304 -10.53 8.49 -19.67
N GLU A 305 -11.85 8.65 -19.69
CA GLU A 305 -12.52 9.88 -20.16
C GLU A 305 -12.01 11.11 -19.38
N TRP A 306 -11.96 11.03 -18.05
CA TRP A 306 -11.48 12.11 -17.18
C TRP A 306 -9.99 12.43 -17.40
N ALA A 307 -9.15 11.41 -17.55
CA ALA A 307 -7.71 11.54 -17.70
C ALA A 307 -7.32 12.12 -19.06
N LEU A 308 -8.05 11.79 -20.14
CA LEU A 308 -7.79 12.28 -21.50
C LEU A 308 -8.54 13.56 -21.84
N ARG A 309 -9.53 13.98 -21.04
CA ARG A 309 -10.25 15.24 -21.25
C ARG A 309 -9.28 16.42 -21.34
N SER A 310 -9.37 17.19 -22.43
CA SER A 310 -8.67 18.46 -22.56
C SER A 310 -9.56 19.59 -22.06
N PRO A 311 -9.15 20.39 -21.06
CA PRO A 311 -9.81 21.67 -20.77
C PRO A 311 -9.58 22.63 -21.93
N SER A 312 -10.62 23.34 -22.37
CA SER A 312 -10.51 24.30 -23.47
C SER A 312 -9.52 25.42 -23.13
N GLY A 313 -8.33 25.40 -23.74
CA GLY A 313 -7.37 26.52 -23.71
C GLY A 313 -6.20 26.41 -22.72
N ASP A 314 -6.06 25.32 -21.95
CA ASP A 314 -4.95 25.16 -20.99
C ASP A 314 -3.81 24.32 -21.57
N LEU A 315 -2.82 25.00 -22.18
CA LEU A 315 -1.58 24.38 -22.69
C LEU A 315 -0.72 23.76 -21.57
N GLU A 316 -0.93 24.14 -20.30
CA GLU A 316 -0.15 23.64 -19.16
C GLU A 316 -0.39 22.15 -18.85
N HIS A 317 -1.49 21.58 -19.34
CA HIS A 317 -1.93 20.23 -19.01
C HIS A 317 -1.74 19.21 -20.16
N GLU A 318 -1.26 19.62 -21.33
CA GLU A 318 -1.09 18.73 -22.50
C GLU A 318 -0.09 17.59 -22.26
N GLU A 319 0.82 17.74 -21.31
CA GLU A 319 1.86 16.75 -21.01
C GLU A 319 1.48 15.76 -19.90
N ASP A 320 0.29 15.88 -19.29
CA ASP A 320 -0.22 14.88 -18.35
C ASP A 320 -0.38 13.53 -19.07
N GLN A 321 0.07 12.46 -18.42
CA GLN A 321 0.12 11.13 -19.00
C GLN A 321 -0.95 10.21 -18.41
N LEU A 322 -1.64 9.47 -19.28
CA LEU A 322 -2.41 8.29 -18.96
C LEU A 322 -1.65 7.05 -19.43
N ILE A 323 -1.32 6.17 -18.50
CA ILE A 323 -0.68 4.88 -18.77
C ILE A 323 -1.74 3.79 -18.68
N LEU A 324 -1.89 3.00 -19.77
CA LEU A 324 -2.85 1.91 -19.88
C LEU A 324 -2.13 0.54 -19.91
N PRO A 325 -2.78 -0.50 -19.36
CA PRO A 325 -2.22 -1.84 -19.36
C PRO A 325 -2.31 -2.48 -20.75
N SER A 326 -1.28 -3.23 -21.16
CA SER A 326 -1.30 -3.96 -22.44
C SER A 326 -0.34 -5.15 -22.44
N ASN A 327 -0.69 -6.20 -23.20
CA ASN A 327 0.12 -7.41 -23.35
C ASN A 327 1.48 -7.16 -24.04
N GLY A 328 1.64 -6.05 -24.77
CA GLY A 328 2.86 -5.66 -25.48
C GLY A 328 3.70 -4.61 -24.76
N GLY A 329 3.42 -4.34 -23.49
CA GLY A 329 3.95 -3.21 -22.75
C GLY A 329 2.91 -2.08 -22.59
N PRO A 330 3.15 -1.13 -21.66
CA PRO A 330 2.20 -0.09 -21.34
C PRO A 330 2.00 0.89 -22.51
N ILE A 331 0.77 1.31 -22.72
CA ILE A 331 0.43 2.36 -23.70
C ILE A 331 0.40 3.69 -22.96
N ILE A 332 1.11 4.69 -23.46
CA ILE A 332 1.13 6.05 -22.88
C ILE A 332 0.35 6.98 -23.80
N LYS A 333 -0.63 7.69 -23.22
CA LYS A 333 -1.44 8.71 -23.88
C LYS A 333 -1.34 10.03 -23.13
N HIS A 334 -1.58 11.11 -23.84
CA HIS A 334 -1.59 12.46 -23.32
C HIS A 334 -3.01 13.05 -23.36
N ARG A 335 -3.26 14.09 -22.54
CA ARG A 335 -4.54 14.82 -22.59
C ARG A 335 -4.84 15.30 -24.01
N GLY A 336 -6.11 15.24 -24.41
CA GLY A 336 -6.58 15.57 -25.75
C GLY A 336 -6.43 14.44 -26.79
N GLN A 337 -5.72 13.36 -26.47
CA GLN A 337 -5.62 12.20 -27.36
C GLN A 337 -6.79 11.24 -27.20
N GLU A 338 -7.12 10.54 -28.29
CA GLU A 338 -8.10 9.46 -28.28
C GLU A 338 -7.42 8.08 -28.22
N LEU A 339 -8.15 7.11 -27.65
CA LEU A 339 -7.79 5.70 -27.71
C LEU A 339 -8.33 5.06 -28.98
N THR A 340 -7.47 4.32 -29.68
CA THR A 340 -7.88 3.49 -30.81
C THR A 340 -8.72 2.29 -30.33
N ASN A 341 -9.46 1.68 -31.25
CA ASN A 341 -10.27 0.49 -30.91
C ASN A 341 -9.39 -0.71 -30.48
N GLU A 342 -8.18 -0.82 -31.03
CA GLU A 342 -7.21 -1.86 -30.66
C GLU A 342 -6.68 -1.66 -29.23
N GLU A 343 -6.37 -0.42 -28.84
CA GLU A 343 -5.89 -0.08 -27.49
C GLU A 343 -6.97 -0.33 -26.41
N LYS A 344 -8.25 -0.17 -26.77
CA LYS A 344 -9.37 -0.51 -25.88
C LYS A 344 -9.55 -2.03 -25.72
N ALA A 345 -9.28 -2.81 -26.77
CA ALA A 345 -9.46 -4.25 -26.77
C ALA A 345 -8.30 -5.01 -26.08
N ASN A 346 -7.10 -4.44 -26.03
CA ASN A 346 -5.88 -5.12 -25.56
C ASN A 346 -5.63 -5.05 -24.03
N GLN A 347 -6.69 -5.18 -23.22
CA GLN A 347 -6.65 -5.00 -21.75
C GLN A 347 -6.95 -6.31 -21.00
N GLY A 348 -6.21 -7.38 -21.32
CA GLY A 348 -6.50 -8.75 -20.85
C GLY A 348 -6.03 -9.12 -19.44
N ALA A 349 -5.74 -8.15 -18.58
CA ALA A 349 -5.27 -8.41 -17.22
C ALA A 349 -6.40 -8.90 -16.31
N GLN A 350 -6.10 -9.70 -15.28
CA GLN A 350 -7.10 -10.08 -14.27
C GLN A 350 -7.58 -8.86 -13.48
N MET A 351 -6.65 -7.96 -13.14
CA MET A 351 -6.93 -6.74 -12.39
C MET A 351 -6.24 -5.54 -13.04
N PRO A 352 -6.73 -5.06 -14.20
CA PRO A 352 -6.04 -4.03 -14.99
C PRO A 352 -5.89 -2.71 -14.22
N ALA A 353 -4.70 -2.11 -14.30
CA ALA A 353 -4.36 -0.85 -13.65
C ALA A 353 -4.10 0.27 -14.66
N TYR A 354 -4.64 1.44 -14.38
CA TYR A 354 -4.54 2.65 -15.20
C TYR A 354 -3.94 3.76 -14.35
N HIS A 355 -2.96 4.48 -14.89
CA HIS A 355 -2.19 5.43 -14.09
C HIS A 355 -2.25 6.81 -14.73
N PHE A 356 -2.79 7.77 -14.00
CA PHE A 356 -2.75 9.19 -14.35
C PHE A 356 -1.54 9.83 -13.66
N LYS A 357 -0.53 10.18 -14.46
CA LYS A 357 0.70 10.82 -14.02
C LYS A 357 0.72 12.28 -14.51
N PRO A 358 0.51 13.26 -13.62
CA PRO A 358 0.58 14.66 -14.00
C PRO A 358 2.02 15.09 -14.30
N LYS A 359 2.21 16.06 -15.21
CA LYS A 359 3.54 16.65 -15.47
C LYS A 359 4.02 17.48 -14.28
N ASN A 360 3.14 18.31 -13.74
CA ASN A 360 3.44 19.19 -12.60
C ASN A 360 3.10 18.49 -11.27
N SER A 361 4.03 18.56 -10.31
CA SER A 361 3.88 18.03 -8.94
C SER A 361 2.77 18.66 -8.09
N ASP A 362 2.11 19.72 -8.59
CA ASP A 362 1.01 20.38 -7.88
C ASP A 362 -0.29 19.56 -7.84
N ALA A 363 -0.47 18.66 -8.82
CA ALA A 363 -1.57 17.69 -8.85
C ALA A 363 -1.05 16.32 -8.40
N PRO A 364 -1.81 15.58 -7.58
CA PRO A 364 -1.42 14.23 -7.17
C PRO A 364 -1.66 13.24 -8.32
N GLY A 365 -0.71 12.34 -8.56
CA GLY A 365 -0.90 11.20 -9.45
C GLY A 365 -1.89 10.19 -8.89
N ILE A 366 -2.68 9.56 -9.76
CA ILE A 366 -3.75 8.63 -9.36
C ILE A 366 -3.60 7.31 -10.12
N THR A 367 -3.72 6.19 -9.41
CA THR A 367 -3.82 4.85 -10.03
C THR A 367 -5.21 4.28 -9.79
N LEU A 368 -5.92 3.92 -10.85
CA LEU A 368 -7.16 3.17 -10.78
C LEU A 368 -6.88 1.69 -11.08
N ILE A 369 -7.33 0.78 -10.22
CA ILE A 369 -7.23 -0.66 -10.44
C ILE A 369 -8.63 -1.25 -10.42
N ASN A 370 -9.02 -1.89 -11.52
CA ASN A 370 -10.24 -2.69 -11.54
C ASN A 370 -9.94 -4.06 -10.92
N ILE A 371 -10.38 -4.28 -9.69
CA ILE A 371 -10.08 -5.49 -8.93
C ILE A 371 -11.06 -6.63 -9.23
N GLY A 372 -12.08 -6.36 -10.05
CA GLY A 372 -13.19 -7.26 -10.25
C GLY A 372 -14.02 -7.40 -8.98
N VAL A 373 -14.55 -8.59 -8.74
CA VAL A 373 -15.42 -8.86 -7.59
C VAL A 373 -14.82 -9.93 -6.70
N GLY A 374 -14.92 -9.74 -5.39
CA GLY A 374 -14.69 -10.75 -4.36
C GLY A 374 -13.53 -10.42 -3.41
N PRO A 375 -13.63 -10.84 -2.13
CA PRO A 375 -12.59 -10.60 -1.13
C PRO A 375 -11.22 -11.16 -1.50
N SER A 376 -11.19 -12.29 -2.21
CA SER A 376 -9.94 -12.93 -2.64
C SER A 376 -9.11 -12.04 -3.57
N ASN A 377 -9.74 -11.35 -4.52
CA ASN A 377 -9.05 -10.41 -5.40
C ASN A 377 -8.61 -9.17 -4.62
N ALA A 378 -9.50 -8.63 -3.77
CA ALA A 378 -9.22 -7.47 -2.92
C ALA A 378 -8.01 -7.72 -2.00
N LYS A 379 -7.92 -8.88 -1.36
CA LYS A 379 -6.75 -9.31 -0.57
C LYS A 379 -5.50 -9.41 -1.44
N ASN A 380 -5.59 -10.14 -2.56
CA ASN A 380 -4.44 -10.45 -3.40
C ASN A 380 -3.77 -9.18 -3.96
N ILE A 381 -4.56 -8.23 -4.49
CA ILE A 381 -4.00 -6.98 -5.02
C ILE A 381 -3.39 -6.10 -3.92
N THR A 382 -4.04 -6.01 -2.75
CA THR A 382 -3.57 -5.17 -1.64
C THR A 382 -2.31 -5.73 -0.98
N ASP A 383 -2.17 -7.06 -0.87
CA ASP A 383 -0.95 -7.72 -0.38
C ASP A 383 0.29 -7.38 -1.24
N HIS A 384 0.09 -7.18 -2.55
CA HIS A 384 1.16 -6.84 -3.48
C HIS A 384 1.39 -5.35 -3.61
N LEU A 385 0.32 -4.56 -3.68
CA LEU A 385 0.39 -3.11 -3.81
C LEU A 385 1.02 -2.45 -2.56
N ALA A 386 0.88 -3.05 -1.38
CA ALA A 386 1.38 -2.49 -0.14
C ALA A 386 2.89 -2.22 -0.13
N VAL A 387 3.69 -2.99 -0.90
CA VAL A 387 5.15 -2.82 -0.95
C VAL A 387 5.56 -1.52 -1.65
N LEU A 388 4.67 -0.92 -2.45
CA LEU A 388 4.86 0.38 -3.06
C LEU A 388 4.53 1.56 -2.13
N ARG A 389 4.04 1.28 -0.91
CA ARG A 389 3.76 2.28 0.12
C ARG A 389 2.87 3.44 -0.37
N PRO A 390 1.67 3.16 -0.93
CA PRO A 390 0.76 4.21 -1.39
C PRO A 390 0.33 5.13 -0.23
N ASN A 391 0.10 6.40 -0.55
CA ASN A 391 -0.40 7.43 0.37
C ASN A 391 -1.80 7.11 0.88
N CYS A 392 -2.62 6.52 0.01
CA CYS A 392 -3.93 5.98 0.37
C CYS A 392 -4.40 4.97 -0.67
N TRP A 393 -5.36 4.14 -0.29
CA TRP A 393 -6.24 3.48 -1.25
C TRP A 393 -7.70 3.66 -0.90
N ILE A 394 -8.55 3.76 -1.92
CA ILE A 394 -9.98 4.03 -1.72
C ILE A 394 -10.78 3.06 -2.58
N MET A 395 -11.70 2.34 -1.96
CA MET A 395 -12.69 1.54 -2.68
C MET A 395 -13.77 2.47 -3.26
N VAL A 396 -13.81 2.58 -4.59
CA VAL A 396 -14.80 3.34 -5.38
C VAL A 396 -15.56 2.36 -6.26
N GLY A 397 -16.69 1.86 -5.74
CA GLY A 397 -17.44 0.80 -6.39
C GLY A 397 -18.93 0.85 -6.11
N HIS A 398 -19.62 -0.19 -6.55
CA HIS A 398 -21.05 -0.34 -6.31
C HIS A 398 -21.35 -1.19 -5.07
N CYS A 399 -22.53 -1.00 -4.50
CA CYS A 399 -23.03 -1.77 -3.36
C CYS A 399 -24.54 -1.99 -3.45
N GLY A 400 -25.03 -3.00 -2.72
CA GLY A 400 -26.45 -3.20 -2.48
C GLY A 400 -26.94 -2.32 -1.33
N GLY A 401 -28.02 -1.57 -1.55
CA GLY A 401 -28.68 -0.76 -0.54
C GLY A 401 -29.57 -1.62 0.38
N ILE A 402 -29.30 -1.59 1.68
CA ILE A 402 -30.01 -2.40 2.69
C ILE A 402 -31.25 -1.69 3.23
N ARG A 403 -31.26 -0.36 3.26
CA ARG A 403 -32.26 0.45 3.97
C ARG A 403 -33.39 0.87 3.05
N PHE A 404 -34.62 0.82 3.56
CA PHE A 404 -35.83 1.17 2.81
C PHE A 404 -35.86 2.60 2.24
N ARG A 405 -35.21 3.56 2.90
CA ARG A 405 -35.15 4.95 2.43
C ARG A 405 -34.04 5.22 1.41
N GLN A 406 -33.18 4.25 1.13
CA GLN A 406 -32.12 4.44 0.14
C GLN A 406 -32.70 4.44 -1.27
N GLN A 407 -32.02 5.12 -2.17
CA GLN A 407 -32.35 5.14 -3.60
C GLN A 407 -31.15 4.63 -4.40
N LEU A 408 -31.42 4.13 -5.61
CA LEU A 408 -30.35 3.88 -6.57
C LEU A 408 -29.56 5.17 -6.80
N GLY A 409 -28.26 5.06 -7.03
CA GLY A 409 -27.35 6.19 -7.22
C GLY A 409 -26.94 6.93 -5.94
N GLN A 410 -27.53 6.59 -4.78
CA GLN A 410 -27.13 7.21 -3.51
C GLN A 410 -25.71 6.80 -3.11
N TYR A 411 -24.95 7.74 -2.56
CA TYR A 411 -23.59 7.48 -2.10
C TYR A 411 -23.53 7.05 -0.63
N ILE A 412 -22.66 6.08 -0.36
CA ILE A 412 -22.36 5.53 0.95
C ILE A 412 -20.90 5.81 1.26
N LEU A 413 -20.62 6.37 2.43
CA LEU A 413 -19.27 6.47 2.96
C LEU A 413 -19.16 5.56 4.18
N ALA A 414 -18.31 4.54 4.08
CA ALA A 414 -18.15 3.58 5.16
C ALA A 414 -17.50 4.25 6.38
N GLN A 415 -18.07 4.01 7.55
CA GLN A 415 -17.50 4.39 8.85
C GLN A 415 -17.10 3.17 9.69
N ALA A 416 -17.71 2.02 9.42
CA ALA A 416 -17.40 0.75 10.06
C ALA A 416 -17.62 -0.39 9.06
N TYR A 417 -17.07 -1.56 9.38
CA TYR A 417 -17.09 -2.72 8.49
C TYR A 417 -17.56 -3.96 9.25
N VAL A 418 -18.53 -4.69 8.70
CA VAL A 418 -18.76 -6.08 9.09
C VAL A 418 -17.93 -6.95 8.16
N ARG A 419 -17.11 -7.80 8.77
CA ARG A 419 -16.19 -8.70 8.09
C ARG A 419 -16.80 -10.09 8.01
N ASP A 420 -17.60 -10.30 6.99
CA ASP A 420 -18.09 -11.61 6.56
C ASP A 420 -17.35 -12.08 5.30
N ASP A 421 -16.13 -11.57 5.10
CA ASP A 421 -15.31 -11.76 3.93
C ASP A 421 -14.32 -12.93 4.07
N HIS A 422 -14.14 -13.43 5.30
CA HIS A 422 -13.40 -14.61 5.76
C HIS A 422 -11.90 -14.70 5.40
N VAL A 423 -11.46 -13.97 4.38
CA VAL A 423 -10.17 -14.13 3.72
C VAL A 423 -8.98 -13.66 4.58
N LEU A 424 -9.24 -12.83 5.59
CA LEU A 424 -8.21 -12.27 6.49
C LEU A 424 -8.34 -12.75 7.95
N ASP A 425 -9.30 -13.61 8.28
CA ASP A 425 -9.65 -13.93 9.68
C ASP A 425 -8.48 -14.55 10.46
N HIS A 426 -7.60 -15.28 9.79
CA HIS A 426 -6.44 -15.94 10.38
C HIS A 426 -5.27 -14.99 10.69
N VAL A 427 -5.16 -13.86 9.98
CA VAL A 427 -4.09 -12.86 10.18
C VAL A 427 -4.58 -11.63 10.95
N LEU A 428 -5.89 -11.40 10.92
CA LEU A 428 -6.54 -10.29 11.58
C LEU A 428 -7.93 -10.78 12.03
N PRO A 429 -8.09 -11.26 13.27
CA PRO A 429 -9.37 -11.79 13.72
C PRO A 429 -10.51 -10.77 13.66
N THR A 430 -11.76 -11.23 13.55
CA THR A 430 -12.94 -10.38 13.36
C THR A 430 -13.30 -9.50 14.56
N TRP A 431 -12.82 -9.84 15.76
CA TRP A 431 -12.98 -8.99 16.95
C TRP A 431 -12.01 -7.79 16.99
N VAL A 432 -11.05 -7.71 16.07
CA VAL A 432 -10.18 -6.54 15.94
C VAL A 432 -10.94 -5.44 15.20
N PRO A 433 -11.20 -4.28 15.83
CA PRO A 433 -11.93 -3.20 15.18
C PRO A 433 -11.09 -2.57 14.08
N ILE A 434 -11.73 -2.27 12.95
CA ILE A 434 -11.13 -1.56 11.80
C ILE A 434 -11.66 -0.12 11.84
N PRO A 435 -10.88 0.85 12.37
CA PRO A 435 -11.35 2.22 12.55
C PRO A 435 -11.47 2.97 11.22
N ASN A 436 -12.24 4.04 11.20
CA ASN A 436 -12.25 4.97 10.07
C ASN A 436 -11.05 5.93 10.11
N ILE A 437 -10.65 6.42 8.93
CA ILE A 437 -9.62 7.45 8.77
C ILE A 437 -10.31 8.82 8.67
N GLU A 438 -10.29 9.61 9.75
CA GLU A 438 -11.10 10.84 9.85
C GLU A 438 -10.74 11.88 8.79
N GLU A 439 -9.47 11.99 8.39
CA GLU A 439 -9.03 12.93 7.37
C GLU A 439 -9.64 12.59 6.01
N LEU A 440 -9.62 11.31 5.62
CA LEU A 440 -10.31 10.87 4.40
C LEU A 440 -11.81 11.13 4.52
N GLN A 441 -12.43 10.82 5.66
CA GLN A 441 -13.86 11.08 5.89
C GLN A 441 -14.19 12.57 5.73
N HIS A 442 -13.38 13.44 6.29
CA HIS A 442 -13.51 14.89 6.20
C HIS A 442 -13.39 15.36 4.74
N HIS A 443 -12.34 14.96 4.03
CA HIS A 443 -12.14 15.38 2.65
C HIS A 443 -13.22 14.84 1.70
N PHE A 444 -13.75 13.64 1.92
CA PHE A 444 -14.92 13.16 1.19
C PHE A 444 -16.14 14.03 1.44
N LYS A 445 -16.46 14.33 2.72
CA LYS A 445 -17.58 15.22 3.07
C LYS A 445 -17.45 16.59 2.40
N GLU A 446 -16.26 17.19 2.42
CA GLU A 446 -16.00 18.50 1.81
C GLU A 446 -16.03 18.46 0.27
N SER A 447 -15.47 17.43 -0.36
CA SER A 447 -15.55 17.24 -1.82
C SER A 447 -16.99 17.09 -2.29
N ILE A 448 -17.79 16.34 -1.54
CA ILE A 448 -19.22 16.13 -1.82
C ILE A 448 -19.96 17.48 -1.70
N LYS A 449 -19.74 18.25 -0.63
CA LYS A 449 -20.32 19.60 -0.48
C LYS A 449 -19.90 20.54 -1.60
N HIS A 450 -18.62 20.55 -1.95
CA HIS A 450 -18.07 21.39 -3.00
C HIS A 450 -18.75 21.07 -4.34
N TYR A 451 -18.77 19.79 -4.72
CA TYR A 451 -19.38 19.33 -5.96
C TYR A 451 -20.85 19.74 -6.05
N TYR A 452 -21.62 19.64 -4.96
CA TYR A 452 -23.03 20.09 -4.96
C TYR A 452 -23.21 21.60 -5.02
N ASN A 453 -22.26 22.37 -4.48
CA ASN A 453 -22.34 23.83 -4.58
C ASN A 453 -21.99 24.34 -5.97
N THR A 454 -21.06 23.66 -6.67
CA THR A 454 -20.69 23.98 -8.06
C THR A 454 -21.72 23.48 -9.07
N ASP A 455 -22.32 22.32 -8.82
CA ASP A 455 -23.26 21.65 -9.74
C ASP A 455 -24.73 22.00 -9.43
N LYS A 456 -24.98 23.14 -8.73
CA LYS A 456 -26.34 23.61 -8.47
C LYS A 456 -27.07 23.76 -9.80
N PRO A 457 -28.19 23.04 -10.01
CA PRO A 457 -28.99 23.24 -11.21
C PRO A 457 -29.44 24.71 -11.21
N GLN A 458 -29.18 25.43 -12.31
CA GLN A 458 -29.96 26.63 -12.65
C GLN A 458 -31.41 26.26 -13.05
N SER A 459 -31.97 25.20 -12.46
CA SER A 459 -33.29 24.70 -12.78
C SER A 459 -34.31 25.40 -11.89
N GLU A 460 -35.25 26.10 -12.51
CA GLU A 460 -36.38 26.79 -11.87
C GLU A 460 -37.37 25.86 -11.14
N ASN A 461 -37.09 24.54 -11.05
CA ASN A 461 -38.01 23.57 -10.47
C ASN A 461 -37.54 23.06 -9.08
N PRO A 462 -38.17 23.51 -7.98
CA PRO A 462 -37.83 23.15 -6.59
C PRO A 462 -37.95 21.65 -6.29
N ALA A 463 -38.82 20.91 -7.00
CA ALA A 463 -39.01 19.48 -6.76
C ALA A 463 -37.87 18.63 -7.34
N LYS A 464 -37.28 19.06 -8.47
CA LYS A 464 -36.12 18.40 -9.10
C LYS A 464 -34.84 18.66 -8.32
N SER A 465 -34.68 19.86 -7.75
CA SER A 465 -33.54 20.20 -6.89
C SER A 465 -33.62 19.51 -5.51
N GLU A 466 -34.81 19.31 -4.96
CA GLU A 466 -35.02 18.52 -3.73
C GLU A 466 -34.81 17.01 -3.96
N LEU A 467 -35.30 16.44 -5.08
CA LEU A 467 -35.04 15.05 -5.45
C LEU A 467 -33.54 14.79 -5.68
N LEU A 468 -32.87 15.71 -6.40
CA LEU A 468 -31.43 15.62 -6.62
C LEU A 468 -30.67 15.71 -5.30
N ARG A 469 -31.04 16.63 -4.39
CA ARG A 469 -30.50 16.74 -3.02
C ARG A 469 -30.66 15.47 -2.19
N ARG A 470 -31.83 14.82 -2.25
CA ARG A 470 -32.11 13.58 -1.50
C ARG A 470 -31.39 12.36 -2.08
N GLN A 471 -31.25 12.29 -3.40
CA GLN A 471 -30.42 11.28 -4.07
C GLN A 471 -28.93 11.42 -3.73
N THR A 472 -28.51 12.63 -3.40
CA THR A 472 -27.13 12.98 -3.07
C THR A 472 -26.83 13.07 -1.57
N GLU A 473 -27.80 12.75 -0.70
CA GLU A 473 -27.59 12.61 0.73
C GLU A 473 -26.62 11.45 0.98
N LEU A 474 -25.35 11.81 1.14
CA LEU A 474 -24.29 10.92 1.61
C LEU A 474 -24.79 10.19 2.85
N ARG A 475 -24.86 8.86 2.77
CA ARG A 475 -25.13 8.05 3.94
C ARG A 475 -23.82 7.54 4.51
N ILE A 476 -23.55 7.92 5.75
CA ILE A 476 -22.40 7.41 6.50
C ILE A 476 -22.87 6.25 7.37
N GLY A 477 -22.15 5.13 7.36
CA GLY A 477 -22.51 4.00 8.23
C GLY A 477 -21.71 2.73 7.99
N THR A 478 -22.18 1.64 8.58
CA THR A 478 -21.54 0.33 8.50
C THR A 478 -21.75 -0.32 7.12
N VAL A 479 -20.67 -0.75 6.48
CA VAL A 479 -20.71 -1.57 5.26
C VAL A 479 -20.49 -3.03 5.63
N PHE A 480 -21.35 -3.90 5.12
CA PHE A 480 -21.25 -5.34 5.30
C PHE A 480 -20.53 -5.93 4.08
N SER A 481 -19.35 -6.52 4.24
CA SER A 481 -18.67 -7.18 3.11
C SER A 481 -18.74 -8.69 3.28
N THR A 482 -19.19 -9.40 2.25
CA THR A 482 -19.34 -10.86 2.24
C THR A 482 -18.54 -11.51 1.10
N ASP A 483 -18.16 -12.78 1.25
CA ASP A 483 -17.64 -13.61 0.16
C ASP A 483 -18.73 -14.37 -0.60
N ASP A 484 -19.98 -14.36 -0.12
CA ASP A 484 -21.12 -14.96 -0.80
C ASP A 484 -21.88 -13.94 -1.65
N ARG A 485 -21.74 -14.05 -2.98
CA ARG A 485 -22.45 -13.19 -3.92
C ARG A 485 -23.96 -13.42 -3.91
N ASN A 486 -24.41 -14.64 -3.61
CA ASN A 486 -25.83 -15.01 -3.61
C ASN A 486 -26.36 -15.10 -2.18
N TRP A 487 -25.86 -14.24 -1.28
CA TRP A 487 -26.28 -14.14 0.11
C TRP A 487 -27.81 -13.96 0.25
N GLU A 488 -28.51 -13.49 -0.80
CA GLU A 488 -29.97 -13.40 -0.83
C GLU A 488 -30.68 -14.77 -0.82
N LEU A 489 -29.98 -15.85 -1.20
CA LEU A 489 -30.48 -17.22 -1.18
C LEU A 489 -30.27 -17.92 0.18
N ASP A 490 -29.45 -17.34 1.05
CA ASP A 490 -29.25 -17.86 2.41
C ASP A 490 -30.51 -17.61 3.27
N ASP A 491 -30.48 -18.07 4.52
CA ASP A 491 -31.54 -17.84 5.49
C ASP A 491 -31.80 -16.34 5.70
N TYR A 492 -32.85 -15.85 5.01
CA TYR A 492 -33.26 -14.46 4.98
C TYR A 492 -33.38 -13.86 6.38
N ASN A 493 -33.92 -14.61 7.35
CA ASN A 493 -34.12 -14.11 8.71
C ASN A 493 -32.78 -13.93 9.44
N LYS A 494 -31.83 -14.84 9.25
CA LYS A 494 -30.48 -14.70 9.82
C LYS A 494 -29.73 -13.53 9.19
N MET A 495 -29.77 -13.37 7.87
CA MET A 495 -29.13 -12.24 7.22
C MET A 495 -29.74 -10.90 7.67
N LEU A 496 -31.06 -10.83 7.81
CA LEU A 496 -31.75 -9.66 8.34
C LEU A 496 -31.30 -9.37 9.78
N GLU A 497 -31.25 -10.37 10.67
CA GLU A 497 -30.75 -10.23 12.03
C GLU A 497 -29.33 -9.65 12.06
N ARG A 498 -28.43 -10.16 11.20
CA ARG A 498 -27.05 -9.67 11.09
C ARG A 498 -26.99 -8.22 10.61
N PHE A 499 -27.80 -7.82 9.64
CA PHE A 499 -27.90 -6.42 9.21
C PHE A 499 -28.47 -5.52 10.30
N GLU A 500 -29.45 -6.00 11.06
CA GLU A 500 -30.03 -5.25 12.17
C GLU A 500 -29.04 -5.04 13.31
N LEU A 501 -28.31 -6.09 13.71
CA LEU A 501 -27.29 -6.03 14.77
C LEU A 501 -26.14 -5.09 14.41
N SER A 502 -25.61 -5.22 13.19
CA SER A 502 -24.50 -4.40 12.70
C SER A 502 -24.88 -2.98 12.30
N ARG A 503 -26.20 -2.71 12.20
CA ARG A 503 -26.76 -1.49 11.64
C ARG A 503 -26.25 -1.23 10.21
N ALA A 504 -25.96 -2.27 9.44
CA ALA A 504 -25.49 -2.17 8.06
C ALA A 504 -26.35 -1.22 7.21
N VAL A 505 -25.70 -0.36 6.45
CA VAL A 505 -26.36 0.55 5.49
C VAL A 505 -26.18 0.09 4.06
N ALA A 506 -25.15 -0.70 3.77
CA ALA A 506 -24.86 -1.26 2.47
C ALA A 506 -24.20 -2.63 2.60
N ILE A 507 -24.29 -3.43 1.54
CA ILE A 507 -23.56 -4.68 1.37
C ILE A 507 -22.70 -4.63 0.11
N ASP A 508 -21.48 -5.14 0.19
CA ASP A 508 -20.57 -5.32 -0.95
C ASP A 508 -19.71 -6.57 -0.74
N MET A 509 -18.64 -6.72 -1.54
CA MET A 509 -17.76 -7.89 -1.49
C MET A 509 -16.27 -7.53 -1.38
N GLU A 510 -15.89 -6.26 -1.18
CA GLU A 510 -14.47 -5.86 -1.18
C GLU A 510 -14.09 -4.90 -0.04
N SER A 511 -15.01 -4.03 0.39
CA SER A 511 -14.70 -2.87 1.22
C SER A 511 -14.02 -3.22 2.54
N ALA A 512 -14.52 -4.22 3.26
CA ALA A 512 -13.93 -4.64 4.53
C ALA A 512 -12.53 -5.24 4.34
N THR A 513 -12.29 -6.00 3.27
CA THR A 513 -10.97 -6.56 2.95
C THR A 513 -9.96 -5.47 2.61
N ILE A 514 -10.34 -4.50 1.77
CA ILE A 514 -9.50 -3.34 1.42
C ILE A 514 -9.16 -2.52 2.67
N ALA A 515 -10.14 -2.25 3.54
CA ALA A 515 -9.94 -1.54 4.79
C ALA A 515 -9.05 -2.32 5.77
N ALA A 516 -9.31 -3.62 5.93
CA ALA A 516 -8.57 -4.51 6.82
C ALA A 516 -7.10 -4.65 6.40
N ASN A 517 -6.80 -4.80 5.11
CA ASN A 517 -5.43 -4.77 4.64
C ASN A 517 -4.81 -3.37 4.74
N GLY A 518 -5.58 -2.30 4.60
CA GLY A 518 -5.07 -0.93 4.77
C GLY A 518 -4.63 -0.72 6.21
N TYR A 519 -5.43 -1.22 7.15
CA TYR A 519 -5.11 -1.29 8.57
C TYR A 519 -3.84 -2.11 8.84
N ARG A 520 -3.75 -3.35 8.32
CA ARG A 520 -2.55 -4.19 8.46
C ARG A 520 -1.31 -3.50 7.90
N TYR A 521 -1.37 -2.94 6.69
CA TYR A 521 -0.20 -2.40 6.02
C TYR A 521 0.09 -0.93 6.35
N ARG A 522 -0.69 -0.29 7.23
CA ARG A 522 -0.54 1.12 7.60
C ARG A 522 -0.62 2.01 6.35
N ILE A 523 -1.67 1.79 5.57
CA ILE A 523 -2.01 2.55 4.37
C ILE A 523 -3.39 3.14 4.62
N PRO A 524 -3.55 4.48 4.62
CA PRO A 524 -4.85 5.13 4.77
C PRO A 524 -5.90 4.59 3.78
N TYR A 525 -7.09 4.30 4.29
CA TYR A 525 -8.15 3.67 3.52
C TYR A 525 -9.51 4.35 3.69
N ALA A 526 -10.34 4.24 2.66
CA ALA A 526 -11.75 4.55 2.73
C ALA A 526 -12.55 3.66 1.77
N ALA A 527 -13.86 3.54 2.02
CA ALA A 527 -14.80 2.97 1.05
C ALA A 527 -15.91 3.98 0.77
N PHE A 528 -15.96 4.44 -0.47
CA PHE A 528 -16.96 5.34 -1.01
C PHE A 528 -17.72 4.59 -2.11
N LEU A 529 -18.97 4.23 -1.82
CA LEU A 529 -19.75 3.30 -2.62
C LEU A 529 -20.99 3.97 -3.19
N CYS A 530 -21.48 3.45 -4.31
CA CYS A 530 -22.71 3.89 -4.94
C CYS A 530 -23.74 2.76 -4.91
N VAL A 531 -24.96 3.05 -4.43
CA VAL A 531 -26.06 2.08 -4.38
C VAL A 531 -26.49 1.75 -5.81
N SER A 532 -26.26 0.50 -6.25
CA SER A 532 -26.60 0.06 -7.60
C SER A 532 -27.87 -0.76 -7.71
N ASP A 533 -28.37 -1.23 -6.56
CA ASP A 533 -29.53 -2.10 -6.43
C ASP A 533 -29.97 -2.15 -4.98
N ARG A 534 -31.18 -2.64 -4.73
CA ARG A 534 -31.77 -2.76 -3.38
C ARG A 534 -32.37 -4.14 -3.18
N PRO A 535 -31.55 -5.16 -2.88
CA PRO A 535 -31.97 -6.56 -2.90
C PRO A 535 -33.15 -6.86 -1.98
N LEU A 536 -33.19 -6.26 -0.78
CA LEU A 536 -34.27 -6.45 0.19
C LEU A 536 -35.61 -5.77 -0.19
N HIS A 537 -35.63 -4.95 -1.24
CA HIS A 537 -36.75 -4.07 -1.59
C HIS A 537 -37.32 -4.36 -2.99
N GLY A 538 -36.99 -5.51 -3.57
CA GLY A 538 -37.51 -5.95 -4.89
C GLY A 538 -36.88 -5.24 -6.10
N GLU A 539 -35.88 -4.38 -5.88
CA GLU A 539 -35.13 -3.70 -6.95
C GLU A 539 -33.78 -4.41 -7.20
N ILE A 540 -33.86 -5.70 -7.54
CA ILE A 540 -32.70 -6.49 -7.97
C ILE A 540 -32.36 -6.07 -9.41
N LYS A 541 -31.07 -5.86 -9.72
CA LYS A 541 -30.60 -5.31 -11.01
C LYS A 541 -31.28 -5.96 -12.22
N MET A 542 -32.19 -5.23 -12.89
CA MET A 542 -32.73 -5.57 -14.21
C MET A 542 -32.02 -4.71 -15.28
N ARG A 543 -31.71 -5.33 -16.43
CA ARG A 543 -30.68 -4.83 -17.39
C ARG A 543 -30.97 -3.49 -18.09
N ASP A 544 -32.23 -3.06 -18.25
CA ASP A 544 -32.53 -2.10 -19.34
C ASP A 544 -33.04 -0.70 -18.91
N MET A 545 -33.63 -0.48 -17.73
CA MET A 545 -34.19 0.84 -17.37
C MET A 545 -33.31 1.72 -16.46
N ALA A 546 -32.32 1.18 -15.75
CA ALA A 546 -31.51 1.92 -14.78
C ALA A 546 -30.15 2.43 -15.33
N GLN A 547 -29.81 2.14 -16.59
CA GLN A 547 -28.44 2.34 -17.09
C GLN A 547 -28.05 3.82 -17.23
N SER A 548 -28.90 4.71 -17.73
CA SER A 548 -28.53 6.12 -17.95
C SER A 548 -28.32 6.87 -16.64
N PHE A 549 -29.24 6.68 -15.69
CA PHE A 549 -29.15 7.26 -14.35
C PHE A 549 -27.92 6.75 -13.59
N TYR A 550 -27.66 5.45 -13.65
CA TYR A 550 -26.49 4.85 -13.02
C TYR A 550 -25.18 5.29 -13.70
N GLN A 551 -25.16 5.51 -15.02
CA GLN A 551 -23.99 6.04 -15.74
C GLN A 551 -23.63 7.46 -15.30
N GLU A 552 -24.63 8.34 -15.13
CA GLU A 552 -24.39 9.69 -14.63
C GLU A 552 -23.89 9.67 -13.17
N ALA A 553 -24.53 8.85 -12.32
CA ALA A 553 -24.09 8.66 -10.94
C ALA A 553 -22.66 8.08 -10.86
N THR A 554 -22.29 7.15 -11.74
CA THR A 554 -20.94 6.56 -11.79
C THR A 554 -19.88 7.60 -12.11
N LYS A 555 -20.15 8.49 -13.08
CA LYS A 555 -19.23 9.59 -13.43
C LYS A 555 -19.04 10.54 -12.25
N LYS A 556 -20.14 11.01 -11.66
CA LYS A 556 -20.13 11.89 -10.50
C LYS A 556 -19.41 11.27 -9.30
N HIS A 557 -19.66 9.99 -9.05
CA HIS A 557 -19.02 9.22 -7.98
C HIS A 557 -17.49 9.21 -8.12
N LEU A 558 -16.99 8.94 -9.33
CA LEU A 558 -15.56 8.96 -9.61
C LEU A 558 -14.96 10.37 -9.49
N ASP A 559 -15.64 11.39 -10.04
CA ASP A 559 -15.18 12.78 -9.98
C ASP A 559 -15.02 13.25 -8.53
N ILE A 560 -15.96 12.90 -7.65
CA ILE A 560 -15.90 13.21 -6.21
C ILE A 560 -14.71 12.53 -5.54
N ALA A 561 -14.45 11.24 -5.85
CA ALA A 561 -13.33 10.51 -5.28
C ALA A 561 -11.97 11.10 -5.71
N ILE A 562 -11.84 11.44 -6.99
CA ILE A 562 -10.67 12.13 -7.52
C ILE A 562 -10.50 13.49 -6.85
N LEU A 563 -11.58 14.27 -6.71
CA LEU A 563 -11.55 15.56 -6.04
C LEU A 563 -11.12 15.44 -4.57
N ALA A 564 -11.57 14.40 -3.85
CA ALA A 564 -11.14 14.15 -2.47
C ALA A 564 -9.62 13.89 -2.38
N ILE A 565 -9.06 13.10 -3.29
CA ILE A 565 -7.60 12.89 -3.40
C ILE A 565 -6.89 14.21 -3.74
N GLN A 566 -7.39 14.94 -4.73
CA GLN A 566 -6.80 16.21 -5.16
C GLN A 566 -6.81 17.25 -4.05
N ARG A 567 -7.90 17.33 -3.29
CA ARG A 567 -7.97 18.19 -2.12
C ARG A 567 -6.97 17.70 -1.09
N LEU A 568 -6.94 16.42 -0.71
CA LEU A 568 -6.08 15.94 0.37
C LEU A 568 -4.57 16.04 0.04
N TYR A 569 -4.15 15.68 -1.18
CA TYR A 569 -2.72 15.52 -1.53
C TYR A 569 -2.21 16.53 -2.57
N GLY A 570 -3.04 17.41 -3.14
CA GLY A 570 -2.63 18.37 -4.15
C GLY A 570 -2.15 19.69 -3.55
N LYS A 571 -0.93 20.12 -3.90
CA LYS A 571 -0.39 21.43 -3.50
C LYS A 571 -1.17 22.61 -4.07
N ARG A 572 -1.82 22.43 -5.23
CA ARG A 572 -2.71 23.44 -5.81
C ARG A 572 -3.84 23.81 -4.85
N TYR A 573 -4.37 22.82 -4.14
CA TYR A 573 -5.44 22.99 -3.17
C TYR A 573 -4.92 23.38 -1.78
N ASP A 574 -3.59 23.49 -1.57
CA ASP A 574 -3.00 24.11 -0.38
C ASP A 574 -3.00 25.65 -0.45
N LYS A 575 -2.89 26.23 -1.65
CA LYS A 575 -2.87 27.70 -1.80
C LYS A 575 -4.21 28.36 -1.49
N ASP A 576 -5.32 27.69 -1.81
CA ASP A 576 -6.66 28.11 -1.38
C ASP A 576 -6.88 27.96 0.14
N ARG A 577 -5.93 27.34 0.88
CA ARG A 577 -5.98 27.12 2.35
C ARG A 577 -5.23 28.16 3.17
N GLU A 578 -4.59 29.16 2.57
CA GLU A 578 -3.87 30.19 3.35
C GLU A 578 -4.78 31.02 4.29
N GLY A 579 -6.11 30.86 4.21
CA GLY A 579 -7.09 31.48 5.11
C GLY A 579 -7.90 30.53 6.01
N GLU A 580 -7.78 29.20 5.88
CA GLU A 580 -8.53 28.22 6.68
C GLU A 580 -7.55 27.37 7.51
N GLU A 581 -7.54 27.53 8.83
CA GLU A 581 -6.75 26.65 9.72
C GLU A 581 -7.21 25.20 9.54
N HIS A 582 -6.33 24.36 8.99
CA HIS A 582 -6.60 22.93 8.87
C HIS A 582 -6.69 22.33 10.28
N PRO A 583 -7.78 21.64 10.65
CA PRO A 583 -7.98 21.12 12.01
C PRO A 583 -6.91 20.10 12.45
N PHE A 584 -6.12 19.59 11.49
CA PHE A 584 -5.01 18.67 11.72
C PHE A 584 -3.65 19.21 11.22
N SER A 585 -3.53 20.51 10.92
CA SER A 585 -2.24 21.13 10.55
C SER A 585 -1.37 21.28 11.79
N TYR A 586 -0.51 20.30 12.03
CA TYR A 586 0.62 20.43 12.93
C TYR A 586 1.82 21.03 12.17
N LYS A 587 1.72 22.30 11.76
CA LYS A 587 2.94 23.11 11.64
C LYS A 587 3.57 23.11 13.02
N SER A 588 4.87 22.80 13.10
CA SER A 588 5.66 22.69 14.32
C SER A 588 5.37 23.83 15.31
N LYS A 589 4.37 23.65 16.16
CA LYS A 589 4.10 24.57 17.27
C LYS A 589 5.25 24.34 18.23
N GLY A 590 6.13 25.32 18.33
CA GLY A 590 7.31 25.24 19.19
C GLY A 590 6.93 24.80 20.60
N LYS A 591 7.84 24.09 21.29
CA LYS A 591 7.70 23.49 22.63
C LYS A 591 6.93 24.32 23.70
N LYS A 592 6.77 25.63 23.52
CA LYS A 592 5.99 26.52 24.41
C LYS A 592 4.46 26.35 24.30
N ASP A 593 3.90 25.98 23.14
CA ASP A 593 2.44 25.92 22.97
C ASP A 593 1.82 24.62 23.51
N LEU A 594 2.58 23.53 23.53
CA LEU A 594 2.19 22.27 24.17
C LEU A 594 2.02 22.40 25.70
N LEU A 595 2.68 23.38 26.33
CA LEU A 595 2.51 23.68 27.75
C LEU A 595 1.26 24.53 28.03
N GLN A 596 0.85 25.40 27.10
CA GLN A 596 -0.38 26.19 27.25
C GLN A 596 -1.65 25.35 27.05
N LEU A 597 -1.63 24.35 26.16
CA LEU A 597 -2.72 23.38 25.98
C LEU A 597 -2.94 22.49 27.23
N LYS A 598 -1.90 22.23 28.03
CA LYS A 598 -2.03 21.56 29.33
C LYS A 598 -2.65 22.47 30.40
N ALA A 599 -2.51 23.79 30.29
CA ALA A 599 -3.03 24.74 31.26
C ALA A 599 -4.52 25.06 31.06
N SER A 600 -5.03 24.99 29.81
CA SER A 600 -6.43 25.32 29.48
C SER A 600 -7.43 24.17 29.74
N ARG A 601 -6.96 22.97 30.11
CA ARG A 601 -7.80 21.81 30.51
C ARG A 601 -8.13 21.74 32.01
N LYS A 602 -7.87 22.79 32.79
CA LYS A 602 -8.48 22.91 34.13
C LYS A 602 -9.94 23.38 33.99
N LEU A 603 -10.84 22.41 34.19
CA LEU A 603 -12.21 22.57 34.68
C LEU A 603 -13.17 23.42 33.83
N ARG A 604 -13.84 22.79 32.86
CA ARG A 604 -15.26 23.09 32.57
C ARG A 604 -16.02 21.80 32.29
N GLY A 605 -16.95 21.48 33.19
CA GLY A 605 -18.18 20.75 32.87
C GLY A 605 -18.13 19.23 32.91
N LEU A 606 -17.99 18.65 34.10
CA LEU A 606 -18.50 17.31 34.41
C LEU A 606 -19.29 17.39 35.72
N ASP A 607 -20.49 17.97 35.63
CA ASP A 607 -21.56 17.82 36.61
C ASP A 607 -22.82 17.41 35.82
N ASP A 608 -22.86 16.16 35.37
CA ASP A 608 -24.08 15.52 34.88
C ASP A 608 -24.62 14.58 35.97
N PRO A 609 -25.81 14.82 36.53
CA PRO A 609 -26.40 14.01 37.60
C PRO A 609 -26.79 12.57 37.20
N LEU A 610 -26.71 12.20 35.91
CA LEU A 610 -27.05 10.85 35.43
C LEU A 610 -25.94 9.80 35.67
N PHE A 611 -24.80 10.21 36.22
CA PHE A 611 -23.65 9.33 36.51
C PHE A 611 -23.32 9.17 38.01
N ARG A 612 -24.30 9.42 38.90
CA ARG A 612 -24.33 8.93 40.29
C ARG A 612 -25.46 7.94 40.46
#